data_AF-A0A5C5W761-F1
#
_entry.id   AF-A0A5C5W761-F1
#
_cell.length_a   1.000
_cell.length_b   1.000
_cell.length_c   1.000
_cell.angle_alpha   90.00
_cell.angle_beta   90.00
_cell.angle_gamma   90.00
#
_symmetry.space_group_name_H-M   'P 1'
#
loop_
_entity.id
_entity.type
_entity.pdbx_description
1 polymer ?
#
loop_
_entity_poly.entity_id
_entity_poly.type
_entity_poly.pdbx_seq_one_letter_code
_entity_poly.pdbx_strand_id
1 'polypeptide(L)'
;MHDTPTRLPRPAASGGSVLRFSCPTCGKACTAHAAAVGKRARCSSCNTDLVIPPASPKPTSPPPAPARQPFTSRARYTLSCGRCGTRYSVSGQPVGAKVSCPDCGVANLVSSEPDKPSKAQRPPALDQTQYELYEGEDQPWGVHLADQAPRHVSVVCQLCGTRMDVAEKHLGKQLVCPDCGTKTRIAVQPPAEKTKAPRLTDEAVEVEAAQENTLARFTVEEYLSRSRLGQEVASSRGAAAPPREAPSGALYRRAFTCWKSPGLIAVWLTVSVMGILVFCVLGGSVGGGAGVVSLGLGAIAGVLLLVVLLAISVLVAGVLAKILIELLSESSVGGDRVREWPTTDASEWLGPLVTLVVAGVVAAAPALLLLGGILPGGAPRLVWLSLWLGFPLVLLSQLESGSVWGVLSPPIVRTLSRFPLRWIAFYALSYPLVCGPWELVAEVAANRSMKWMYALIPLSLFATITYARVLGLHAWVLESLDRSSADASDSD
;
A
#
# COMPACT_ATOMS: atom_id res chain seq x y z
N MET A 1 27.30 -11.14 66.83
CA MET A 1 27.21 -9.70 66.51
C MET A 1 26.47 -9.58 65.19
N HIS A 2 25.16 -9.33 65.25
CA HIS A 2 24.30 -9.19 64.08
C HIS A 2 24.09 -7.70 63.82
N ASP A 3 24.72 -7.15 62.78
CA ASP A 3 24.46 -5.79 62.33
C ASP A 3 23.23 -5.77 61.41
N THR A 4 22.22 -5.07 61.87
CA THR A 4 20.95 -4.86 61.17
C THR A 4 21.10 -3.70 60.19
N PRO A 5 20.77 -3.84 58.89
CA PRO A 5 20.83 -2.69 57.99
C PRO A 5 19.63 -1.76 58.22
N THR A 6 19.95 -0.55 58.68
CA THR A 6 19.03 0.58 58.87
C THR A 6 18.28 0.90 57.57
N ARG A 7 16.96 0.66 57.55
CA ARG A 7 16.06 1.22 56.52
C ARG A 7 15.99 2.73 56.67
N LEU A 8 15.98 3.44 55.54
CA LEU A 8 15.83 4.90 55.48
C LEU A 8 14.54 5.35 56.22
N PRO A 9 14.60 6.42 57.02
CA PRO A 9 13.41 7.03 57.60
C PRO A 9 12.52 7.60 56.49
N ARG A 10 11.20 7.41 56.62
CA ARG A 10 10.18 8.00 55.75
C ARG A 10 10.03 9.49 56.13
N PRO A 11 10.43 10.46 55.30
CA PRO A 11 10.26 11.87 55.65
C PRO A 11 8.85 12.33 55.33
N ALA A 12 8.32 13.14 56.23
CA ALA A 12 7.05 13.84 56.11
C ALA A 12 7.00 14.75 54.87
N ALA A 13 5.79 14.93 54.35
CA ALA A 13 5.47 15.76 53.20
C ALA A 13 6.05 17.18 53.32
N SER A 14 7.06 17.48 52.51
CA SER A 14 7.46 18.84 52.16
C SER A 14 7.86 18.83 50.68
N GLY A 15 7.30 19.77 49.90
CA GLY A 15 7.37 19.81 48.43
C GLY A 15 8.76 20.12 47.88
N GLY A 16 9.68 19.16 48.00
CA GLY A 16 11.01 19.22 47.41
C GLY A 16 11.03 18.66 45.99
N SER A 17 11.67 19.37 45.06
CA SER A 17 11.87 18.92 43.69
C SER A 17 12.67 17.60 43.65
N VAL A 18 12.15 16.63 42.89
CA VAL A 18 12.81 15.35 42.62
C VAL A 18 13.69 15.50 41.37
N LEU A 19 14.98 15.22 41.50
CA LEU A 19 15.94 15.19 40.40
C LEU A 19 15.97 13.82 39.76
N ARG A 20 15.99 13.78 38.41
CA ARG A 20 16.18 12.56 37.62
C ARG A 20 17.56 12.61 36.97
N PHE A 21 18.35 11.55 37.13
CA PHE A 21 19.69 11.42 36.53
C PHE A 21 19.97 9.94 36.23
N SER A 22 20.93 9.64 35.35
CA SER A 22 21.24 8.25 34.97
C SER A 22 22.40 7.69 35.80
N CYS A 23 22.31 6.42 36.20
CA CYS A 23 23.42 5.74 36.87
C CYS A 23 24.60 5.53 35.89
N PRO A 24 25.84 5.91 36.24
CA PRO A 24 26.99 5.78 35.35
C PRO A 24 27.38 4.33 35.05
N THR A 25 27.05 3.39 35.94
CA THR A 25 27.43 1.98 35.79
C THR A 25 26.42 1.19 34.96
N CYS A 26 25.12 1.38 35.17
CA CYS A 26 24.08 0.58 34.50
C CYS A 26 23.17 1.38 33.55
N GLY A 27 23.34 2.70 33.46
CA GLY A 27 22.56 3.57 32.56
C GLY A 27 21.10 3.82 32.97
N LYS A 28 20.57 3.11 33.97
CA LYS A 28 19.16 3.27 34.40
C LYS A 28 18.91 4.62 35.07
N ALA A 29 17.72 5.17 34.85
CA ALA A 29 17.28 6.42 35.44
C ALA A 29 17.04 6.25 36.96
N CYS A 30 17.75 7.04 37.74
CA CYS A 30 17.62 7.16 39.19
C CYS A 30 16.90 8.47 39.55
N THR A 31 16.18 8.45 40.67
CA THR A 31 15.50 9.65 41.20
C THR A 31 15.96 9.92 42.62
N ALA A 32 16.33 11.16 42.92
CA ALA A 32 16.71 11.59 44.27
C ALA A 32 16.13 12.96 44.58
N HIS A 33 15.91 13.26 45.86
CA HIS A 33 15.51 14.61 46.28
C HIS A 33 16.64 15.62 46.05
N ALA A 34 16.29 16.85 45.67
CA ALA A 34 17.27 17.93 45.51
C ALA A 34 18.12 18.19 46.76
N ALA A 35 17.59 17.93 47.97
CA ALA A 35 18.32 18.02 49.23
C ALA A 35 19.42 16.95 49.42
N ALA A 36 19.47 15.94 48.55
CA ALA A 36 20.45 14.85 48.58
C ALA A 36 21.60 15.03 47.58
N VAL A 37 21.66 16.17 46.87
CA VAL A 37 22.78 16.51 45.99
C VAL A 37 24.11 16.45 46.76
N GLY A 38 25.11 15.81 46.18
CA GLY A 38 26.44 15.61 46.78
C GLY A 38 26.53 14.47 47.81
N LYS A 39 25.41 13.84 48.21
CA LYS A 39 25.44 12.66 49.09
C LYS A 39 25.61 11.37 48.28
N ARG A 40 26.18 10.34 48.92
CA ARG A 40 26.27 8.98 48.36
C ARG A 40 24.93 8.27 48.52
N ALA A 41 24.45 7.67 47.44
CA ALA A 41 23.25 6.84 47.40
C ALA A 41 23.54 5.56 46.62
N ARG A 42 22.81 4.47 46.87
CA ARG A 42 22.92 3.24 46.06
C ARG A 42 21.93 3.27 44.91
N CYS A 43 22.38 2.82 43.75
CA CYS A 43 21.47 2.56 42.64
C CYS A 43 20.51 1.41 42.99
N SER A 44 19.20 1.61 42.79
CA SER A 44 18.19 0.56 43.03
C SER A 44 18.31 -0.67 42.13
N SER A 45 19.05 -0.55 41.02
CA SER A 45 19.19 -1.63 40.03
C SER A 45 20.51 -2.38 40.08
N CYS A 46 21.65 -1.69 40.27
CA CYS A 46 22.96 -2.34 40.29
C CYS A 46 23.64 -2.29 41.67
N ASN A 47 23.00 -1.68 42.67
CA ASN A 47 23.47 -1.56 44.05
C ASN A 47 24.83 -0.86 44.24
N THR A 48 25.37 -0.26 43.18
CA THR A 48 26.62 0.52 43.22
C THR A 48 26.40 1.86 43.92
N ASP A 49 27.34 2.26 44.78
CA ASP A 49 27.34 3.58 45.41
C ASP A 49 27.64 4.67 44.36
N LEU A 50 26.76 5.67 44.25
CA LEU A 50 26.88 6.80 43.34
C LEU A 50 26.73 8.12 44.09
N VAL A 51 27.34 9.19 43.57
CA VAL A 51 27.19 10.55 44.10
C VAL A 51 26.13 11.27 43.27
N ILE A 52 25.13 11.85 43.93
CA ILE A 52 24.02 12.54 43.25
C ILE A 52 24.54 13.86 42.65
N PRO A 53 24.48 14.05 41.31
CA PRO A 53 24.99 15.25 40.66
C PRO A 53 24.11 16.48 40.94
N PRO A 54 24.68 17.70 40.97
CA PRO A 54 23.90 18.92 41.10
C PRO A 54 22.96 19.10 39.92
N ALA A 55 21.77 19.65 40.19
CA ALA A 55 20.78 19.97 39.17
C ALA A 55 21.38 20.95 38.15
N SER A 56 21.36 20.60 36.87
CA SER A 56 21.72 21.56 35.81
C SER A 56 20.78 22.77 35.84
N PRO A 57 21.28 24.01 35.68
CA PRO A 57 20.44 25.19 35.73
C PRO A 57 19.37 25.14 34.65
N LYS A 58 18.11 25.31 35.08
CA LYS A 58 16.94 25.43 34.22
C LYS A 58 17.12 26.67 33.32
N PRO A 59 17.01 26.57 31.98
CA PRO A 59 17.14 27.73 31.12
C PRO A 59 15.98 28.72 31.35
N THR A 60 16.33 29.91 31.81
CA THR A 60 15.47 31.07 32.01
C THR A 60 15.20 31.74 30.66
N SER A 61 13.92 31.92 30.32
CA SER A 61 13.30 32.80 29.29
C SER A 61 13.97 33.00 27.91
N PRO A 62 13.22 32.90 26.80
CA PRO A 62 13.77 33.08 25.46
C PRO A 62 14.17 34.55 25.20
N PRO A 63 15.35 34.81 24.61
CA PRO A 63 15.72 36.12 24.11
C PRO A 63 14.92 36.49 22.85
N PRO A 64 14.74 37.79 22.54
CA PRO A 64 13.99 38.24 21.36
C PRO A 64 14.65 37.73 20.07
N ALA A 65 13.78 37.30 19.15
CA ALA A 65 14.12 36.59 17.93
C ALA A 65 15.13 37.35 17.04
N PRO A 66 16.32 36.80 16.76
CA PRO A 66 17.11 37.22 15.63
C PRO A 66 16.44 36.72 14.34
N ALA A 67 16.44 37.57 13.32
CA ALA A 67 15.91 37.27 11.99
C ALA A 67 16.44 35.92 11.47
N ARG A 68 15.52 35.10 10.93
CA ARG A 68 15.81 33.81 10.30
C ARG A 68 16.95 33.97 9.28
N GLN A 69 18.13 33.48 9.63
CA GLN A 69 19.11 33.03 8.64
C GLN A 69 18.84 31.55 8.33
N PRO A 70 18.89 31.14 7.05
CA PRO A 70 18.60 29.77 6.65
C PRO A 70 19.58 28.80 7.30
N PHE A 71 19.02 27.71 7.85
CA PHE A 71 19.74 26.53 8.29
C PHE A 71 20.68 26.03 7.18
N THR A 72 22.00 26.17 7.36
CA THR A 72 22.96 25.35 6.62
C THR A 72 23.01 23.98 7.28
N SER A 73 22.42 22.99 6.62
CA SER A 73 22.63 21.57 6.94
C SER A 73 24.13 21.32 7.05
N ARG A 74 24.59 20.63 8.10
CA ARG A 74 25.96 20.08 8.17
C ARG A 74 26.18 19.21 6.92
N ALA A 75 26.90 19.74 5.93
CA ALA A 75 27.22 19.01 4.72
C ALA A 75 28.03 17.76 5.09
N ARG A 76 27.58 16.61 4.59
CA ARG A 76 28.29 15.33 4.70
C ARG A 76 28.99 15.11 3.37
N TYR A 77 30.32 15.04 3.39
CA TYR A 77 31.14 14.79 2.21
C TYR A 77 31.53 13.31 2.18
N THR A 78 31.44 12.67 1.01
CA THR A 78 31.90 11.29 0.82
C THR A 78 33.21 11.32 0.05
N LEU A 79 34.25 10.70 0.59
CA LEU A 79 35.61 10.69 0.05
C LEU A 79 35.98 9.25 -0.32
N SER A 80 36.74 9.07 -1.39
CA SER A 80 37.40 7.79 -1.69
C SER A 80 38.90 7.95 -1.40
N CYS A 81 39.49 7.04 -0.62
CA CYS A 81 40.92 7.10 -0.36
C CYS A 81 41.72 6.77 -1.62
N GLY A 82 42.65 7.64 -2.03
CA GLY A 82 43.47 7.43 -3.22
C GLY A 82 44.47 6.28 -3.14
N ARG A 83 44.71 5.72 -1.94
CA ARG A 83 45.64 4.60 -1.74
C ARG A 83 44.96 3.24 -1.65
N CYS A 84 43.92 3.11 -0.82
CA CYS A 84 43.24 1.83 -0.57
C CYS A 84 41.85 1.72 -1.23
N GLY A 85 41.31 2.81 -1.78
CA GLY A 85 39.98 2.82 -2.39
C GLY A 85 38.80 2.85 -1.41
N THR A 86 39.04 2.81 -0.10
CA THR A 86 37.97 2.86 0.92
C THR A 86 37.16 4.15 0.78
N ARG A 87 35.83 3.99 0.69
CA ARG A 87 34.87 5.10 0.73
C ARG A 87 34.43 5.39 2.14
N TYR A 88 34.59 6.62 2.60
CA TYR A 88 34.19 7.04 3.94
C TYR A 88 33.60 8.44 3.92
N SER A 89 32.66 8.71 4.84
CA SER A 89 31.95 9.99 4.91
C SER A 89 32.42 10.83 6.10
N VAL A 90 32.68 12.12 5.86
CA VAL A 90 33.09 13.09 6.88
C VAL A 90 32.04 14.19 7.00
N SER A 91 31.67 14.55 8.24
CA SER A 91 30.65 15.58 8.51
C SER A 91 31.27 16.78 9.23
N GLY A 92 30.97 17.99 8.76
CA GLY A 92 31.32 19.23 9.47
C GLY A 92 32.78 19.69 9.29
N GLN A 93 33.53 19.11 8.35
CA GLN A 93 34.85 19.60 7.97
C GLN A 93 34.74 20.62 6.83
N PRO A 94 35.51 21.72 6.85
CA PRO A 94 35.55 22.67 5.75
C PRO A 94 36.22 22.04 4.52
N VAL A 95 35.80 22.49 3.35
CA VAL A 95 36.46 22.19 2.08
C VAL A 95 37.94 22.59 2.17
N GLY A 96 38.84 21.70 1.74
CA GLY A 96 40.29 21.85 1.83
C GLY A 96 40.92 21.19 3.08
N ALA A 97 40.11 20.69 4.03
CA ALA A 97 40.63 20.00 5.20
C ALA A 97 41.26 18.64 4.83
N LYS A 98 42.39 18.31 5.48
CA LYS A 98 43.03 16.99 5.40
C LYS A 98 42.38 16.05 6.42
N VAL A 99 41.78 14.96 5.94
CA VAL A 99 41.15 13.94 6.80
C VAL A 99 41.78 12.59 6.54
N SER A 100 42.23 11.93 7.61
CA SER A 100 42.87 10.61 7.54
C SER A 100 41.86 9.50 7.21
N CYS A 101 42.25 8.59 6.33
CA CYS A 101 41.50 7.38 6.06
C CYS A 101 41.50 6.45 7.29
N PRO A 102 40.36 5.88 7.70
CA PRO A 102 40.28 4.98 8.86
C PRO A 102 41.04 3.66 8.65
N ASP A 103 41.19 3.21 7.41
CA ASP A 103 41.79 1.89 7.12
C ASP A 103 43.31 1.97 6.90
N CYS A 104 43.80 2.96 6.15
CA CYS A 104 45.22 3.05 5.77
C CYS A 104 45.95 4.28 6.33
N GLY A 105 45.26 5.15 7.09
CA GLY A 105 45.84 6.31 7.76
C GLY A 105 46.30 7.46 6.86
N VAL A 106 46.18 7.33 5.54
CA VAL A 106 46.61 8.36 4.58
C VAL A 106 45.64 9.55 4.59
N ALA A 107 46.19 10.75 4.60
CA ALA A 107 45.42 11.99 4.59
C ALA A 107 44.86 12.28 3.18
N ASN A 108 43.53 12.33 3.05
CA ASN A 108 42.84 12.75 1.83
C ASN A 108 42.25 14.16 2.03
N LEU A 109 42.18 14.95 0.96
CA LEU A 109 41.66 16.32 1.00
C LEU A 109 40.16 16.34 0.70
N VAL A 110 39.40 17.14 1.45
CA VAL A 110 37.95 17.35 1.22
C VAL A 110 37.74 18.35 0.08
N SER A 111 37.36 17.91 -1.11
CA SER A 111 37.05 18.81 -2.24
C SER A 111 35.59 19.28 -2.22
N SER A 112 35.34 20.53 -2.65
CA SER A 112 34.01 21.16 -2.74
C SER A 112 33.19 20.73 -3.93
N GLU A 113 33.83 20.18 -4.97
CA GLU A 113 33.11 19.65 -6.09
C GLU A 113 32.69 18.21 -5.75
N PRO A 114 31.38 17.88 -5.71
CA PRO A 114 31.01 16.49 -5.88
C PRO A 114 31.71 16.04 -7.16
N ASP A 115 32.44 14.93 -7.12
CA ASP A 115 32.98 14.31 -8.32
C ASP A 115 31.83 14.25 -9.32
N LYS A 116 31.80 15.19 -10.27
CA LYS A 116 30.99 15.02 -11.47
C LYS A 116 31.49 13.68 -11.97
N PRO A 117 30.63 12.66 -12.11
CA PRO A 117 31.09 11.41 -12.68
C PRO A 117 31.84 11.80 -13.94
N SER A 118 33.16 11.56 -13.94
CA SER A 118 34.01 11.68 -15.13
C SER A 118 33.15 11.06 -16.20
N LYS A 119 32.70 11.88 -17.16
CA LYS A 119 31.65 11.51 -18.13
C LYS A 119 31.98 10.10 -18.50
N ALA A 120 31.22 9.14 -17.95
CA ALA A 120 31.37 7.75 -18.33
C ALA A 120 31.13 7.86 -19.81
N GLN A 121 32.19 7.64 -20.58
CA GLN A 121 32.18 7.90 -22.00
C GLN A 121 31.10 6.97 -22.50
N ARG A 122 29.92 7.56 -22.69
CA ARG A 122 28.71 6.81 -22.90
C ARG A 122 29.03 6.05 -24.17
N PRO A 123 29.03 4.71 -24.17
CA PRO A 123 29.37 4.01 -25.39
C PRO A 123 28.44 4.56 -26.47
N PRO A 124 28.97 4.91 -27.66
CA PRO A 124 28.22 5.66 -28.67
C PRO A 124 26.88 5.03 -29.06
N ALA A 125 26.66 3.75 -28.73
CA ALA A 125 25.38 3.04 -28.77
C ALA A 125 24.24 3.67 -27.95
N LEU A 126 24.51 4.59 -27.02
CA LEU A 126 23.51 5.16 -26.10
C LEU A 126 23.16 6.62 -26.41
N ASP A 127 23.91 7.29 -27.30
CA ASP A 127 23.65 8.67 -27.74
C ASP A 127 22.88 8.73 -29.07
N GLN A 128 22.69 7.60 -29.74
CA GLN A 128 21.73 7.49 -30.82
C GLN A 128 20.35 7.19 -30.22
N THR A 129 19.37 8.05 -30.49
CA THR A 129 17.93 7.74 -30.47
C THR A 129 17.60 6.70 -31.54
N GLN A 130 18.32 5.60 -31.55
CA GLN A 130 18.21 4.51 -32.50
C GLN A 130 18.14 3.22 -31.69
N TYR A 131 17.10 3.13 -30.86
CA TYR A 131 16.29 1.92 -30.96
C TYR A 131 15.62 2.04 -32.33
N GLU A 132 16.33 1.65 -33.39
CA GLU A 132 15.60 1.06 -34.51
C GLU A 132 14.94 -0.17 -33.90
N LEU A 133 13.68 -0.03 -33.47
CA LEU A 133 12.77 -1.14 -33.67
C LEU A 133 12.98 -1.50 -35.14
N TYR A 134 13.44 -2.72 -35.40
CA TYR A 134 13.45 -3.24 -36.75
C TYR A 134 12.01 -3.14 -37.25
N GLU A 135 11.71 -2.16 -38.09
CA GLU A 135 10.43 -2.07 -38.78
C GLU A 135 10.53 -3.03 -39.97
N GLY A 136 10.19 -4.29 -39.73
CA GLY A 136 10.21 -5.35 -40.73
C GLY A 136 10.24 -6.75 -40.10
N GLU A 137 9.71 -7.75 -40.82
CA GLU A 137 9.62 -9.15 -40.38
C GLU A 137 10.99 -9.84 -40.19
N ASP A 138 12.09 -9.18 -40.56
CA ASP A 138 13.45 -9.75 -40.58
C ASP A 138 14.25 -9.46 -39.30
N GLN A 139 13.62 -9.60 -38.13
CA GLN A 139 14.36 -9.56 -36.87
C GLN A 139 15.05 -10.91 -36.65
N PRO A 140 16.40 -10.99 -36.60
CA PRO A 140 17.07 -12.26 -36.33
C PRO A 140 16.70 -12.68 -34.92
N TRP A 141 15.99 -13.81 -34.81
CA TRP A 141 15.58 -14.37 -33.54
C TRP A 141 16.81 -14.53 -32.63
N GLY A 142 16.64 -14.33 -31.32
CA GLY A 142 17.74 -14.42 -30.35
C GLY A 142 18.57 -15.71 -30.43
N VAL A 143 17.97 -16.77 -31.00
CA VAL A 143 18.62 -18.04 -31.33
C VAL A 143 19.71 -17.88 -32.40
N HIS A 144 19.45 -17.13 -33.48
CA HIS A 144 20.42 -16.86 -34.55
C HIS A 144 21.56 -15.95 -34.08
N LEU A 145 21.25 -14.98 -33.21
CA LEU A 145 22.27 -14.13 -32.57
C LEU A 145 23.15 -14.94 -31.60
N ALA A 146 22.56 -15.86 -30.84
CA ALA A 146 23.30 -16.75 -29.94
C ALA A 146 24.20 -17.74 -30.71
N ASP A 147 23.77 -18.19 -31.89
CA ASP A 147 24.59 -19.03 -32.78
C ASP A 147 25.77 -18.27 -33.39
N GLN A 148 25.63 -16.97 -33.62
CA GLN A 148 26.70 -16.10 -34.15
C GLN A 148 27.64 -15.55 -33.06
N ALA A 149 27.27 -15.63 -31.79
CA ALA A 149 28.10 -15.15 -30.69
C ALA A 149 29.40 -15.98 -30.57
N PRO A 150 30.58 -15.34 -30.47
CA PRO A 150 31.84 -16.06 -30.32
C PRO A 150 31.82 -16.84 -29.00
N ARG A 151 32.08 -18.14 -29.09
CA ARG A 151 32.14 -18.99 -27.89
C ARG A 151 33.45 -18.78 -27.15
N HIS A 152 33.33 -18.46 -25.87
CA HIS A 152 34.46 -18.30 -24.95
C HIS A 152 34.50 -19.46 -23.96
N VAL A 153 35.70 -19.97 -23.71
CA VAL A 153 35.98 -21.01 -22.72
C VAL A 153 36.75 -20.37 -21.58
N SER A 154 36.29 -20.60 -20.36
CA SER A 154 36.93 -20.13 -19.14
C SER A 154 38.08 -21.06 -18.75
N VAL A 155 39.28 -20.50 -18.64
CA VAL A 155 40.51 -21.22 -18.25
C VAL A 155 41.05 -20.62 -16.95
N VAL A 156 41.38 -21.48 -15.99
CA VAL A 156 41.96 -21.04 -14.72
C VAL A 156 43.48 -21.24 -14.75
N CYS A 157 44.23 -20.20 -14.41
CA CYS A 157 45.69 -20.30 -14.29
C CYS A 157 46.06 -21.19 -13.10
N GLN A 158 46.89 -22.20 -13.34
CA GLN A 158 47.27 -23.19 -12.32
C GLN A 158 48.22 -22.65 -11.24
N LEU A 159 48.82 -21.48 -11.44
CA LEU A 159 49.73 -20.88 -10.46
C LEU A 159 49.06 -19.83 -9.57
N CYS A 160 48.32 -18.90 -10.14
CA CYS A 160 47.70 -17.79 -9.40
C CYS A 160 46.19 -17.94 -9.21
N GLY A 161 45.53 -18.88 -9.88
CA GLY A 161 44.08 -19.07 -9.82
C GLY A 161 43.26 -18.04 -10.62
N THR A 162 43.90 -17.13 -11.37
CA THR A 162 43.19 -16.17 -12.22
C THR A 162 42.38 -16.88 -13.28
N ARG A 163 41.09 -16.50 -13.38
CA ARG A 163 40.16 -16.96 -14.41
C ARG A 163 40.29 -16.09 -15.66
N MET A 164 40.54 -16.71 -16.81
CA MET A 164 40.72 -16.06 -18.11
C MET A 164 39.72 -16.63 -19.11
N ASP A 165 38.94 -15.77 -19.77
CA ASP A 165 38.00 -16.19 -20.82
C ASP A 165 38.65 -16.07 -22.19
N VAL A 166 38.75 -17.19 -22.92
CA VAL A 166 39.46 -17.27 -24.20
C VAL A 166 38.53 -17.81 -25.27
N ALA A 167 38.55 -17.22 -26.47
CA ALA A 167 37.77 -17.74 -27.59
C ALA A 167 38.18 -19.20 -27.95
N GLU A 168 37.21 -20.03 -28.34
CA GLU A 168 37.42 -21.45 -28.68
C GLU A 168 38.55 -21.67 -29.73
N LYS A 169 38.79 -20.69 -30.62
CA LYS A 169 39.88 -20.72 -31.61
C LYS A 169 41.31 -20.81 -31.03
N HIS A 170 41.47 -20.61 -29.72
CA HIS A 170 42.76 -20.71 -29.03
C HIS A 170 42.90 -22.00 -28.20
N LEU A 171 41.94 -22.92 -28.27
CA LEU A 171 42.06 -24.26 -27.67
C LEU A 171 43.33 -24.97 -28.20
N GLY A 172 44.08 -25.60 -27.29
CA GLY A 172 45.36 -26.24 -27.60
C GLY A 172 46.57 -25.30 -27.72
N LYS A 173 46.39 -23.97 -27.68
CA LYS A 173 47.48 -22.99 -27.64
C LYS A 173 47.84 -22.62 -26.20
N GLN A 174 49.04 -22.07 -26.00
CA GLN A 174 49.47 -21.53 -24.69
C GLN A 174 49.07 -20.07 -24.58
N LEU A 175 48.40 -19.71 -23.49
CA LEU A 175 48.04 -18.32 -23.17
C LEU A 175 48.89 -17.84 -21.99
N VAL A 176 49.36 -16.60 -22.06
CA VAL A 176 50.10 -15.95 -20.97
C VAL A 176 49.08 -15.36 -20.00
N CYS A 177 49.17 -15.73 -18.72
CA CYS A 177 48.36 -15.13 -17.68
C CYS A 177 48.69 -13.63 -17.53
N PRO A 178 47.70 -12.71 -17.54
CA PRO A 178 47.95 -11.28 -17.38
C PRO A 178 48.47 -10.92 -15.98
N ASP A 179 48.11 -11.70 -14.96
CA ASP A 179 48.46 -11.38 -13.56
C ASP A 179 49.82 -11.93 -13.15
N CYS A 180 50.22 -13.11 -13.63
CA CYS A 180 51.46 -13.78 -13.21
C CYS A 180 52.44 -14.10 -14.35
N GLY A 181 52.13 -13.70 -15.59
CA GLY A 181 52.98 -13.90 -16.77
C GLY A 181 53.21 -15.37 -17.18
N THR A 182 52.55 -16.31 -16.52
CA THR A 182 52.81 -17.74 -16.72
C THR A 182 52.02 -18.28 -17.91
N LYS A 183 52.70 -19.06 -18.76
CA LYS A 183 52.09 -19.75 -19.90
C LYS A 183 51.26 -20.94 -19.43
N THR A 184 49.94 -20.83 -19.49
CA THR A 184 49.00 -21.91 -19.15
C THR A 184 48.54 -22.59 -20.44
N ARG A 185 48.59 -23.93 -20.50
CA ARG A 185 48.06 -24.70 -21.64
C ARG A 185 46.54 -24.83 -21.49
N ILE A 186 45.82 -24.48 -22.55
CA ILE A 186 44.37 -24.62 -22.60
C ILE A 186 44.04 -26.06 -22.99
N ALA A 187 43.46 -26.84 -22.06
CA ALA A 187 43.02 -28.19 -22.35
C ALA A 187 41.92 -28.17 -23.43
N VAL A 188 42.02 -29.08 -24.39
CA VAL A 188 40.93 -29.33 -25.33
C VAL A 188 39.83 -30.02 -24.54
N GLN A 189 38.73 -29.32 -24.24
CA GLN A 189 37.54 -29.99 -23.75
C GLN A 189 36.95 -30.79 -24.93
N PRO A 190 36.62 -32.08 -24.76
CA PRO A 190 35.85 -32.80 -25.77
C PRO A 190 34.52 -32.05 -25.96
N PRO A 191 34.04 -31.84 -27.20
CA PRO A 191 32.80 -31.13 -27.43
C PRO A 191 31.68 -31.85 -26.67
N ALA A 192 31.04 -31.14 -25.74
CA ALA A 192 29.87 -31.67 -25.06
C ALA A 192 28.84 -32.06 -26.12
N GLU A 193 28.45 -33.33 -26.13
CA GLU A 193 27.44 -33.86 -27.03
C GLU A 193 26.15 -33.07 -26.81
N LYS A 194 25.83 -32.21 -27.76
CA LYS A 194 24.60 -31.42 -27.71
C LYS A 194 23.44 -32.38 -27.83
N THR A 195 22.74 -32.62 -26.72
CA THR A 195 21.40 -33.20 -26.77
C THR A 195 20.56 -32.31 -27.68
N LYS A 196 20.22 -32.82 -28.87
CA LYS A 196 19.40 -32.07 -29.82
C LYS A 196 18.06 -31.80 -29.14
N ALA A 197 17.77 -30.54 -28.87
CA ALA A 197 16.41 -30.11 -28.57
C ALA A 197 15.52 -30.54 -29.76
N PRO A 198 14.28 -31.02 -29.52
CA PRO A 198 13.37 -31.36 -30.60
C PRO A 198 13.16 -30.13 -31.48
N ARG A 199 13.44 -30.24 -32.78
CA ARG A 199 13.03 -29.23 -33.76
C ARG A 199 11.50 -29.28 -33.84
N LEU A 200 10.82 -28.20 -33.46
CA LEU A 200 9.47 -27.98 -33.95
C LEU A 200 9.58 -27.76 -35.47
N THR A 201 8.95 -28.64 -36.24
CA THR A 201 8.72 -28.46 -37.67
C THR A 201 7.44 -27.66 -37.86
N ASP A 202 7.42 -26.77 -38.86
CA ASP A 202 6.30 -25.86 -39.19
C ASP A 202 5.06 -26.59 -39.78
N GLU A 203 4.87 -27.86 -39.47
CA GLU A 203 3.60 -28.54 -39.75
C GLU A 203 2.64 -28.20 -38.62
N ALA A 204 1.51 -27.61 -39.00
CA ALA A 204 0.41 -27.25 -38.11
C ALA A 204 0.12 -28.40 -37.13
N VAL A 205 0.58 -28.25 -35.89
CA VAL A 205 0.20 -29.12 -34.80
C VAL A 205 -1.24 -28.76 -34.47
N GLU A 206 -2.18 -29.56 -34.98
CA GLU A 206 -3.50 -29.66 -34.36
C GLU A 206 -3.26 -30.03 -32.90
N VAL A 207 -3.62 -29.12 -31.99
CA VAL A 207 -3.51 -29.33 -30.55
C VAL A 207 -4.63 -30.29 -30.14
N GLU A 208 -4.44 -31.57 -30.43
CA GLU A 208 -5.13 -32.61 -29.67
C GLU A 208 -4.54 -32.63 -28.26
N ALA A 209 -5.46 -32.61 -27.30
CA ALA A 209 -5.27 -32.57 -25.86
C ALA A 209 -4.18 -33.54 -25.34
N ALA A 210 -2.93 -33.11 -25.39
CA ALA A 210 -1.84 -33.76 -24.70
C ALA A 210 -1.89 -33.38 -23.21
N GLN A 211 -2.66 -34.19 -22.48
CA GLN A 211 -2.38 -34.67 -21.13
C GLN A 211 -1.82 -33.64 -20.14
N GLU A 212 -2.74 -33.15 -19.29
CA GLU A 212 -2.46 -32.35 -18.08
C GLU A 212 -1.32 -32.96 -17.26
N ASN A 213 -0.10 -32.47 -17.48
CA ASN A 213 0.99 -32.70 -16.56
C ASN A 213 0.79 -31.75 -15.37
N THR A 214 0.40 -32.35 -14.26
CA THR A 214 0.13 -31.80 -12.92
C THR A 214 1.37 -31.21 -12.23
N LEU A 215 2.22 -30.50 -12.97
CA LEU A 215 3.24 -29.63 -12.37
C LEU A 215 2.66 -28.23 -12.23
N ALA A 216 1.96 -28.09 -11.10
CA ALA A 216 1.55 -26.85 -10.43
C ALA A 216 1.64 -25.58 -11.28
N ARG A 217 0.47 -25.12 -11.74
CA ARG A 217 0.23 -23.71 -12.07
C ARG A 217 0.45 -22.86 -10.83
N PHE A 218 1.71 -22.60 -10.47
CA PHE A 218 2.02 -21.49 -9.60
C PHE A 218 1.69 -20.24 -10.41
N THR A 219 0.64 -19.54 -10.02
CA THR A 219 0.36 -18.22 -10.57
C THR A 219 1.55 -17.33 -10.24
N VAL A 220 1.90 -16.40 -11.14
CA VAL A 220 2.94 -15.39 -10.90
C VAL A 220 2.72 -14.68 -9.55
N GLU A 221 1.45 -14.55 -9.16
CA GLU A 221 1.01 -14.03 -7.86
C GLU A 221 1.52 -14.86 -6.66
N GLU A 222 1.49 -16.19 -6.76
CA GLU A 222 1.98 -17.08 -5.70
C GLU A 222 3.51 -17.04 -5.59
N TYR A 223 4.23 -16.91 -6.71
CA TYR A 223 5.68 -16.73 -6.69
C TYR A 223 6.07 -15.36 -6.10
N LEU A 224 5.36 -14.30 -6.48
CA LEU A 224 5.59 -12.96 -5.94
C LEU A 224 5.32 -12.91 -4.44
N SER A 225 4.24 -13.50 -3.95
CA SER A 225 3.92 -13.51 -2.51
C SER A 225 4.94 -14.27 -1.66
N ARG A 226 5.58 -15.33 -2.20
CA ARG A 226 6.67 -16.06 -1.53
C ARG A 226 8.04 -15.41 -1.69
N SER A 227 8.22 -14.55 -2.68
CA SER A 227 9.49 -13.86 -2.90
C SER A 227 9.78 -12.86 -1.78
N ARG A 228 11.06 -12.64 -1.47
CA ARG A 228 11.47 -11.59 -0.52
C ARG A 228 10.95 -10.21 -0.93
N LEU A 229 10.84 -9.97 -2.23
CA LEU A 229 10.32 -8.73 -2.79
C LEU A 229 8.83 -8.55 -2.48
N GLY A 230 8.03 -9.61 -2.60
CA GLY A 230 6.63 -9.59 -2.18
C GLY A 230 6.46 -9.46 -0.67
N GLN A 231 7.32 -10.09 0.12
CA GLN A 231 7.35 -9.88 1.58
C GLN A 231 7.74 -8.46 1.96
N GLU A 232 8.72 -7.84 1.28
CA GLU A 232 9.11 -6.45 1.49
C GLU A 232 7.99 -5.48 1.08
N VAL A 233 7.34 -5.70 -0.07
CA VAL A 233 6.17 -4.92 -0.50
C VAL A 233 5.01 -5.08 0.49
N ALA A 234 4.70 -6.30 0.93
CA ALA A 234 3.67 -6.54 1.94
C ALA A 234 4.02 -5.91 3.30
N SER A 235 5.31 -5.90 3.68
CA SER A 235 5.79 -5.26 4.91
C SER A 235 5.69 -3.73 4.83
N SER A 236 6.00 -3.14 3.67
CA SER A 236 5.93 -1.70 3.40
C SER A 236 4.49 -1.19 3.28
N ARG A 237 3.56 -2.01 2.78
CA ARG A 237 2.10 -1.72 2.78
C ARG A 237 1.44 -1.88 4.16
N GLY A 238 2.25 -2.07 5.21
CA GLY A 238 1.78 -2.31 6.57
C GLY A 238 1.09 -3.67 6.63
N ALA A 239 1.91 -4.72 6.73
CA ALA A 239 1.53 -6.13 6.87
C ALA A 239 0.08 -6.30 7.36
N ALA A 240 -0.72 -7.00 6.55
CA ALA A 240 -1.98 -7.57 7.01
C ALA A 240 -1.70 -8.22 8.36
N ALA A 241 -2.31 -7.69 9.42
CA ALA A 241 -2.19 -8.26 10.74
C ALA A 241 -2.55 -9.75 10.67
N PRO A 242 -1.97 -10.63 11.49
CA PRO A 242 -2.36 -12.04 11.52
C PRO A 242 -3.89 -12.15 11.57
N PRO A 243 -4.49 -13.12 10.85
CA PRO A 243 -5.93 -13.22 10.70
C PRO A 243 -6.58 -13.17 12.07
N ARG A 244 -7.26 -12.05 12.35
CA ARG A 244 -7.98 -11.89 13.60
C ARG A 244 -9.15 -12.88 13.58
N GLU A 245 -9.39 -13.55 14.69
CA GLU A 245 -10.58 -14.39 14.84
C GLU A 245 -11.84 -13.53 14.66
N ALA A 246 -12.78 -14.03 13.85
CA ALA A 246 -14.02 -13.33 13.58
C ALA A 246 -14.91 -13.29 14.83
N PRO A 247 -15.56 -12.14 15.13
CA PRO A 247 -16.35 -11.95 16.33
C PRO A 247 -17.64 -12.75 16.23
N SER A 248 -17.93 -13.52 17.27
CA SER A 248 -19.07 -14.43 17.31
C SER A 248 -20.44 -13.73 17.55
N GLY A 249 -20.50 -12.44 17.90
CA GLY A 249 -21.75 -11.91 18.48
C GLY A 249 -22.16 -10.43 18.36
N ALA A 250 -21.47 -9.55 17.61
CA ALA A 250 -21.95 -8.15 17.48
C ALA A 250 -21.46 -7.40 16.24
N LEU A 251 -21.85 -7.86 15.05
CA LEU A 251 -21.55 -7.17 13.77
C LEU A 251 -21.96 -5.70 13.82
N TYR A 252 -23.16 -5.40 14.31
CA TYR A 252 -23.66 -4.03 14.41
C TYR A 252 -22.79 -3.16 15.33
N ARG A 253 -22.43 -3.63 16.53
CA ARG A 253 -21.62 -2.82 17.47
C ARG A 253 -20.26 -2.44 16.87
N ARG A 254 -19.65 -3.32 16.07
CA ARG A 254 -18.41 -3.04 15.33
C ARG A 254 -18.62 -2.26 14.03
N ALA A 255 -19.81 -2.27 13.45
CA ALA A 255 -20.11 -1.39 12.32
C ALA A 255 -20.00 0.10 12.73
N PHE A 256 -20.40 0.45 13.96
CA PHE A 256 -20.31 1.83 14.45
C PHE A 256 -18.96 2.22 15.06
N THR A 257 -17.99 1.31 15.20
CA THR A 257 -16.68 1.68 15.76
C THR A 257 -15.88 2.55 14.82
N CYS A 258 -16.06 2.42 13.50
CA CYS A 258 -15.37 3.26 12.51
C CYS A 258 -15.75 4.75 12.64
N TRP A 259 -16.98 5.04 13.06
CA TRP A 259 -17.49 6.39 13.31
C TRP A 259 -16.84 7.09 14.50
N LYS A 260 -16.06 6.37 15.33
CA LYS A 260 -15.23 7.00 16.37
C LYS A 260 -13.94 7.62 15.80
N SER A 261 -13.60 7.33 14.55
CA SER A 261 -12.41 7.91 13.92
C SER A 261 -12.70 9.33 13.43
N PRO A 262 -11.85 10.33 13.77
CA PRO A 262 -12.07 11.70 13.33
C PRO A 262 -11.94 11.85 11.81
N GLY A 263 -11.11 11.01 11.16
CA GLY A 263 -10.96 10.99 9.70
C GLY A 263 -12.26 10.65 8.98
N LEU A 264 -13.01 9.64 9.44
CA LEU A 264 -14.27 9.26 8.80
C LEU A 264 -15.32 10.35 8.93
N ILE A 265 -15.41 11.00 10.10
CA ILE A 265 -16.33 12.11 10.32
C ILE A 265 -15.99 13.29 9.40
N ALA A 266 -14.71 13.63 9.27
CA ALA A 266 -14.26 14.70 8.38
C ALA A 266 -14.64 14.41 6.92
N VAL A 267 -14.39 13.18 6.44
CA VAL A 267 -14.73 12.76 5.08
C VAL A 267 -16.24 12.71 4.84
N TRP A 268 -17.00 12.19 5.80
CA TRP A 268 -18.46 12.20 5.72
C TRP A 268 -19.02 13.63 5.65
N LEU A 269 -18.49 14.55 6.45
CA LEU A 269 -18.88 15.96 6.40
C LEU A 269 -18.54 16.60 5.06
N THR A 270 -17.32 16.39 4.53
CA THR A 270 -16.91 17.00 3.26
C THR A 270 -17.75 16.48 2.10
N VAL A 271 -17.96 15.16 2.00
CA VAL A 271 -18.81 14.58 0.95
C VAL A 271 -20.27 15.02 1.10
N SER A 272 -20.77 15.15 2.34
CA SER A 272 -22.13 15.65 2.59
C SER A 272 -22.30 17.11 2.16
N VAL A 273 -21.34 17.98 2.48
CA VAL A 273 -21.38 19.39 2.05
C VAL A 273 -21.29 19.47 0.52
N MET A 274 -20.41 18.70 -0.11
CA MET A 274 -20.33 18.66 -1.58
C MET A 274 -21.62 18.14 -2.22
N GLY A 275 -22.22 17.09 -1.66
CA GLY A 275 -23.50 16.55 -2.11
C GLY A 275 -24.65 17.56 -1.97
N ILE A 276 -24.68 18.30 -0.86
CA ILE A 276 -25.65 19.40 -0.65
C ILE A 276 -25.42 20.52 -1.66
N LEU A 277 -24.18 20.91 -1.94
CA LEU A 277 -23.88 21.94 -2.94
C LEU A 277 -24.35 21.51 -4.33
N VAL A 278 -24.00 20.29 -4.77
CA VAL A 278 -24.49 19.72 -6.03
C VAL A 278 -26.02 19.72 -6.06
N PHE A 279 -26.64 19.30 -4.96
CA PHE A 279 -28.09 19.30 -4.82
C PHE A 279 -28.71 20.71 -4.92
N CYS A 280 -28.13 21.72 -4.27
CA CYS A 280 -28.61 23.10 -4.35
C CYS A 280 -28.63 23.62 -5.79
N VAL A 281 -27.57 23.33 -6.55
CA VAL A 281 -27.45 23.87 -7.92
C VAL A 281 -28.31 23.08 -8.92
N LEU A 282 -28.42 21.75 -8.76
CA LEU A 282 -29.29 20.91 -9.60
C LEU A 282 -30.78 21.07 -9.24
N GLY A 283 -31.13 21.08 -7.95
CA GLY A 283 -32.49 21.30 -7.47
C GLY A 283 -33.01 22.70 -7.82
N GLY A 284 -32.13 23.70 -7.82
CA GLY A 284 -32.44 25.06 -8.28
C GLY A 284 -32.71 25.14 -9.79
N SER A 285 -32.20 24.21 -10.60
CA SER A 285 -32.40 24.19 -12.06
C SER A 285 -33.60 23.34 -12.51
N VAL A 286 -34.04 22.35 -11.72
CA VAL A 286 -35.14 21.44 -12.07
C VAL A 286 -36.47 21.82 -11.41
N GLY A 287 -36.47 22.38 -10.19
CA GLY A 287 -37.69 22.69 -9.42
C GLY A 287 -38.39 24.01 -9.80
N GLY A 288 -37.75 24.82 -10.64
CA GLY A 288 -38.38 25.95 -11.28
C GLY A 288 -37.79 26.08 -12.66
N GLY A 289 -38.61 26.01 -13.72
CA GLY A 289 -38.20 26.31 -15.10
C GLY A 289 -37.59 27.72 -15.29
N ALA A 290 -37.50 28.48 -14.19
CA ALA A 290 -36.85 29.76 -14.05
C ALA A 290 -35.41 29.68 -13.49
N GLY A 291 -34.86 28.56 -13.02
CA GLY A 291 -33.57 28.57 -12.30
C GLY A 291 -32.38 29.11 -13.11
N VAL A 292 -32.20 28.60 -14.32
CA VAL A 292 -31.10 29.02 -15.21
C VAL A 292 -31.46 30.27 -16.01
N VAL A 293 -32.76 30.46 -16.29
CA VAL A 293 -33.31 31.60 -17.06
C VAL A 293 -33.49 32.87 -16.20
N SER A 294 -33.82 32.73 -14.92
CA SER A 294 -34.03 33.83 -13.95
C SER A 294 -32.74 34.35 -13.34
N LEU A 295 -31.66 33.60 -13.46
CA LEU A 295 -30.30 34.04 -13.13
C LEU A 295 -29.71 34.96 -14.23
N GLY A 296 -30.46 35.22 -15.32
CA GLY A 296 -30.03 36.07 -16.43
C GLY A 296 -28.87 35.50 -17.25
N LEU A 297 -28.46 34.26 -16.98
CA LEU A 297 -27.42 33.55 -17.70
C LEU A 297 -28.02 32.99 -18.98
N GLY A 298 -27.53 33.46 -20.14
CA GLY A 298 -27.95 32.96 -21.44
C GLY A 298 -27.77 31.44 -21.57
N ALA A 299 -28.50 30.82 -22.50
CA ALA A 299 -28.52 29.36 -22.69
C ALA A 299 -27.12 28.71 -22.71
N ILE A 300 -26.12 29.40 -23.29
CA ILE A 300 -24.72 28.95 -23.34
C ILE A 300 -24.12 28.82 -21.94
N ALA A 301 -24.30 29.81 -21.09
CA ALA A 301 -23.76 29.79 -19.73
C ALA A 301 -24.50 28.77 -18.84
N GLY A 302 -25.79 28.54 -19.10
CA GLY A 302 -26.54 27.46 -18.48
C GLY A 302 -26.02 26.07 -18.82
N VAL A 303 -25.70 25.81 -20.10
CA VAL A 303 -25.11 24.54 -20.55
C VAL A 303 -23.72 24.34 -19.94
N LEU A 304 -22.86 25.38 -19.95
CA LEU A 304 -21.54 25.31 -19.33
C LEU A 304 -21.62 25.02 -17.83
N LEU A 305 -22.55 25.66 -17.11
CA LEU A 305 -22.77 25.39 -15.70
C LEU A 305 -23.22 23.94 -15.47
N LEU A 306 -24.13 23.41 -16.29
CA LEU A 306 -24.57 22.01 -16.19
C LEU A 306 -23.43 21.03 -16.40
N VAL A 307 -22.54 21.27 -17.38
CA VAL A 307 -21.35 20.43 -17.62
C VAL A 307 -20.42 20.44 -16.42
N VAL A 308 -20.16 21.63 -15.84
CA VAL A 308 -19.32 21.75 -14.63
C VAL A 308 -19.94 21.02 -13.45
N LEU A 309 -21.26 21.14 -13.25
CA LEU A 309 -21.96 20.43 -12.17
C LEU A 309 -21.94 18.93 -12.35
N LEU A 310 -22.11 18.44 -13.58
CA LEU A 310 -22.03 17.02 -13.89
C LEU A 310 -20.60 16.50 -13.62
N ALA A 311 -19.57 17.25 -13.99
CA ALA A 311 -18.18 16.91 -13.69
C ALA A 311 -17.91 16.85 -12.18
N ILE A 312 -18.40 17.83 -11.40
CA ILE A 312 -18.31 17.83 -9.94
C ILE A 312 -19.06 16.64 -9.35
N SER A 313 -20.25 16.33 -9.87
CA SER A 313 -21.06 15.20 -9.41
C SER A 313 -20.34 13.86 -9.64
N VAL A 314 -19.71 13.68 -10.80
CA VAL A 314 -18.89 12.50 -11.10
C VAL A 314 -17.69 12.40 -10.16
N LEU A 315 -17.02 13.53 -9.88
CA LEU A 315 -15.90 13.55 -8.94
C LEU A 315 -16.33 13.16 -7.51
N VAL A 316 -17.44 13.72 -7.01
CA VAL A 316 -17.99 13.39 -5.69
C VAL A 316 -18.40 11.91 -5.62
N ALA A 317 -19.06 11.40 -6.66
CA ALA A 317 -19.42 9.98 -6.75
C ALA A 317 -18.18 9.07 -6.79
N GLY A 318 -17.12 9.47 -7.51
CA GLY A 318 -15.85 8.76 -7.55
C GLY A 318 -15.17 8.69 -6.19
N VAL A 319 -15.03 9.83 -5.51
CA VAL A 319 -14.46 9.88 -4.15
C VAL A 319 -15.27 9.00 -3.20
N LEU A 320 -16.60 9.09 -3.24
CA LEU A 320 -17.48 8.22 -2.46
C LEU A 320 -17.25 6.74 -2.78
N ALA A 321 -17.18 6.37 -4.07
CA ALA A 321 -16.94 5.00 -4.50
C ALA A 321 -15.62 4.44 -3.95
N LYS A 322 -14.54 5.22 -4.01
CA LYS A 322 -13.25 4.83 -3.45
C LYS A 322 -13.32 4.65 -1.93
N ILE A 323 -14.00 5.54 -1.21
CA ILE A 323 -14.21 5.41 0.25
C ILE A 323 -14.95 4.10 0.56
N LEU A 324 -16.00 3.78 -0.19
CA LEU A 324 -16.80 2.57 0.05
C LEU A 324 -15.99 1.30 -0.18
N ILE A 325 -15.23 1.22 -1.27
CA ILE A 325 -14.39 0.05 -1.57
C ILE A 325 -13.24 -0.09 -0.58
N GLU A 326 -12.57 1.00 -0.20
CA GLU A 326 -11.48 0.96 0.78
C GLU A 326 -12.00 0.49 2.15
N LEU A 327 -13.11 1.09 2.60
CA LEU A 327 -13.73 0.72 3.86
C LEU A 327 -14.17 -0.73 3.85
N LEU A 328 -14.78 -1.20 2.76
CA LEU A 328 -15.18 -2.60 2.58
C LEU A 328 -13.97 -3.54 2.64
N SER A 329 -12.90 -3.24 1.91
CA SER A 329 -11.70 -4.07 1.79
C SER A 329 -10.94 -4.16 3.11
N GLU A 330 -10.82 -3.08 3.87
CA GLU A 330 -10.23 -3.17 5.21
C GLU A 330 -11.12 -3.92 6.20
N SER A 331 -12.44 -3.82 6.03
CA SER A 331 -13.41 -4.50 6.89
C SER A 331 -13.43 -6.00 6.69
N SER A 332 -13.21 -6.48 5.45
CA SER A 332 -13.12 -7.91 5.14
C SER A 332 -11.91 -8.59 5.78
N VAL A 333 -10.85 -7.83 6.06
CA VAL A 333 -9.66 -8.30 6.80
C VAL A 333 -9.83 -8.15 8.33
N GLY A 334 -10.93 -7.56 8.81
CA GLY A 334 -11.15 -7.30 10.23
C GLY A 334 -10.37 -6.08 10.76
N GLY A 335 -9.99 -5.15 9.88
CA GLY A 335 -9.45 -3.85 10.25
C GLY A 335 -10.50 -2.98 10.92
N ASP A 336 -10.17 -2.32 12.04
CA ASP A 336 -11.13 -1.46 12.78
C ASP A 336 -11.06 0.02 12.37
N ARG A 337 -10.08 0.43 11.55
CA ARG A 337 -9.86 1.83 11.13
C ARG A 337 -9.19 1.92 9.77
N VAL A 338 -9.63 2.91 9.00
CA VAL A 338 -9.01 3.35 7.74
C VAL A 338 -7.65 3.98 7.99
N ARG A 339 -6.61 3.35 7.42
CA ARG A 339 -5.21 3.77 7.60
C ARG A 339 -4.86 4.95 6.70
N GLU A 340 -5.33 4.91 5.46
CA GLU A 340 -5.05 5.91 4.44
C GLU A 340 -6.36 6.37 3.79
N TRP A 341 -6.61 7.68 3.87
CA TRP A 341 -7.81 8.26 3.26
C TRP A 341 -7.51 8.61 1.80
N PRO A 342 -8.46 8.37 0.88
CA PRO A 342 -8.22 8.52 -0.53
C PRO A 342 -7.93 9.97 -0.91
N THR A 343 -7.04 10.14 -1.89
CA THR A 343 -6.73 11.45 -2.45
C THR A 343 -7.78 11.85 -3.48
N THR A 344 -7.70 13.10 -3.97
CA THR A 344 -8.57 13.60 -5.04
C THR A 344 -8.15 13.15 -6.44
N ASP A 345 -7.13 12.28 -6.56
CA ASP A 345 -6.51 11.91 -7.83
C ASP A 345 -7.43 11.00 -8.66
N ALA A 346 -7.67 11.39 -9.91
CA ALA A 346 -8.62 10.73 -10.81
C ALA A 346 -8.37 9.23 -11.04
N SER A 347 -7.10 8.86 -11.14
CA SER A 347 -6.67 7.47 -11.35
C SER A 347 -7.01 6.56 -10.18
N GLU A 348 -7.12 7.09 -8.96
CA GLU A 348 -7.36 6.29 -7.76
C GLU A 348 -8.84 5.93 -7.59
N TRP A 349 -9.75 6.82 -7.99
CA TRP A 349 -11.19 6.63 -7.79
C TRP A 349 -11.94 6.10 -9.02
N LEU A 350 -11.37 6.18 -10.23
CA LEU A 350 -12.04 5.72 -11.45
C LEU A 350 -12.35 4.21 -11.42
N GLY A 351 -11.38 3.39 -11.01
CA GLY A 351 -11.56 1.94 -10.90
C GLY A 351 -12.70 1.55 -9.96
N PRO A 352 -12.66 1.96 -8.67
CA PRO A 352 -13.75 1.74 -7.71
C PRO A 352 -15.12 2.23 -8.19
N LEU A 353 -15.17 3.39 -8.84
CA LEU A 353 -16.40 3.93 -9.41
C LEU A 353 -16.99 3.00 -10.47
N VAL A 354 -16.17 2.56 -11.43
CA VAL A 354 -16.59 1.64 -12.48
C VAL A 354 -17.05 0.31 -11.88
N THR A 355 -16.33 -0.25 -10.91
CA THR A 355 -16.72 -1.49 -10.23
C THR A 355 -18.11 -1.37 -9.58
N LEU A 356 -18.38 -0.29 -8.84
CA LEU A 356 -19.69 -0.08 -8.20
C LEU A 356 -20.81 0.13 -9.23
N VAL A 357 -20.55 0.89 -10.30
CA VAL A 357 -21.52 1.12 -11.37
C VAL A 357 -21.87 -0.18 -12.08
N VAL A 358 -20.87 -0.97 -12.47
CA VAL A 358 -21.09 -2.27 -13.13
C VAL A 358 -21.83 -3.23 -12.19
N ALA A 359 -21.43 -3.31 -10.92
CA ALA A 359 -22.14 -4.13 -9.93
C ALA A 359 -23.61 -3.71 -9.77
N GLY A 360 -23.89 -2.40 -9.74
CA GLY A 360 -25.25 -1.87 -9.68
C GLY A 360 -26.06 -2.20 -10.93
N VAL A 361 -25.50 -2.00 -12.13
CA VAL A 361 -26.18 -2.31 -13.40
C VAL A 361 -26.50 -3.79 -13.51
N VAL A 362 -25.55 -4.66 -13.20
CA VAL A 362 -25.73 -6.12 -13.22
C VAL A 362 -26.78 -6.56 -12.19
N ALA A 363 -26.75 -5.98 -10.99
CA ALA A 363 -27.74 -6.28 -9.95
C ALA A 363 -29.15 -5.77 -10.27
N ALA A 364 -29.27 -4.68 -11.04
CA ALA A 364 -30.56 -4.15 -11.50
C ALA A 364 -31.14 -4.89 -12.71
N ALA A 365 -30.30 -5.58 -13.49
CA ALA A 365 -30.69 -6.21 -14.76
C ALA A 365 -31.92 -7.14 -14.67
N PRO A 366 -32.06 -8.02 -13.65
CA PRO A 366 -33.23 -8.89 -13.54
C PRO A 366 -34.54 -8.11 -13.45
N ALA A 367 -34.58 -7.04 -12.65
CA ALA A 367 -35.75 -6.20 -12.55
C ALA A 367 -36.03 -5.43 -13.83
N LEU A 368 -35.01 -4.86 -14.49
CA LEU A 368 -35.18 -4.11 -15.74
C LEU A 368 -35.76 -4.99 -16.86
N LEU A 369 -35.34 -6.26 -16.94
CA LEU A 369 -35.88 -7.22 -17.90
C LEU A 369 -37.35 -7.57 -17.60
N LEU A 370 -37.72 -7.74 -16.33
CA LEU A 370 -39.10 -8.03 -15.91
C LEU A 370 -40.03 -6.82 -16.13
N LEU A 371 -39.54 -5.60 -15.88
CA LEU A 371 -40.26 -4.35 -16.15
C LEU A 371 -40.53 -4.14 -17.64
N GLY A 372 -39.54 -4.43 -18.49
CA GLY A 372 -39.66 -4.28 -19.94
C GLY A 372 -40.63 -5.28 -20.58
N GLY A 373 -41.00 -6.35 -19.87
CA GLY A 373 -41.80 -7.45 -20.41
C GLY A 373 -43.26 -7.53 -19.96
N ILE A 374 -43.62 -7.17 -18.71
CA ILE A 374 -44.87 -7.71 -18.11
C ILE A 374 -45.68 -6.73 -17.19
N LEU A 375 -45.08 -5.73 -16.52
CA LEU A 375 -45.77 -4.99 -15.43
C LEU A 375 -45.68 -3.45 -15.53
N PRO A 376 -46.72 -2.76 -16.05
CA PRO A 376 -46.80 -1.31 -15.99
C PRO A 376 -47.18 -0.86 -14.56
N GLY A 377 -46.27 -0.19 -13.86
CA GLY A 377 -46.55 0.51 -12.59
C GLY A 377 -45.82 0.02 -11.34
N GLY A 378 -45.16 -1.15 -11.36
CA GLY A 378 -44.33 -1.66 -10.25
C GLY A 378 -42.84 -1.26 -10.31
N ALA A 379 -42.50 -0.38 -11.25
CA ALA A 379 -41.16 -0.22 -11.80
C ALA A 379 -40.02 0.03 -10.77
N PRO A 380 -40.09 1.07 -9.92
CA PRO A 380 -38.94 1.46 -9.10
C PRO A 380 -38.71 0.53 -7.91
N ARG A 381 -39.76 -0.07 -7.34
CA ARG A 381 -39.66 -0.94 -6.16
C ARG A 381 -39.01 -2.28 -6.52
N LEU A 382 -39.33 -2.84 -7.69
CA LEU A 382 -38.71 -4.07 -8.17
C LEU A 382 -37.23 -3.88 -8.49
N VAL A 383 -36.85 -2.75 -9.12
CA VAL A 383 -35.44 -2.42 -9.36
C VAL A 383 -34.70 -2.26 -8.05
N TRP A 384 -35.30 -1.60 -7.05
CA TRP A 384 -34.71 -1.48 -5.72
C TRP A 384 -34.53 -2.82 -5.01
N LEU A 385 -35.53 -3.70 -5.06
CA LEU A 385 -35.45 -5.02 -4.47
C LEU A 385 -34.34 -5.86 -5.13
N SER A 386 -34.23 -5.78 -6.46
CA SER A 386 -33.19 -6.46 -7.24
C SER A 386 -31.80 -5.93 -6.91
N LEU A 387 -31.64 -4.60 -6.79
CA LEU A 387 -30.40 -3.98 -6.35
C LEU A 387 -30.03 -4.44 -4.93
N TRP A 388 -30.95 -4.38 -3.98
CA TRP A 388 -30.67 -4.76 -2.60
C TRP A 388 -30.28 -6.24 -2.44
N LEU A 389 -30.89 -7.15 -3.21
CA LEU A 389 -30.54 -8.57 -3.20
C LEU A 389 -29.28 -8.89 -4.01
N GLY A 390 -29.16 -8.34 -5.21
CA GLY A 390 -28.10 -8.70 -6.16
C GLY A 390 -26.77 -7.98 -5.90
N PHE A 391 -26.81 -6.72 -5.48
CA PHE A 391 -25.63 -5.88 -5.33
C PHE A 391 -24.56 -6.47 -4.39
N PRO A 392 -24.86 -6.93 -3.16
CA PRO A 392 -23.82 -7.49 -2.28
C PRO A 392 -23.18 -8.76 -2.86
N LEU A 393 -23.96 -9.61 -3.56
CA LEU A 393 -23.45 -10.83 -4.19
C LEU A 393 -22.51 -10.51 -5.35
N VAL A 394 -22.93 -9.60 -6.23
CA VAL A 394 -22.12 -9.19 -7.38
C VAL A 394 -20.86 -8.47 -6.92
N LEU A 395 -20.97 -7.52 -5.98
CA LEU A 395 -19.83 -6.76 -5.50
C LEU A 395 -18.79 -7.65 -4.81
N LEU A 396 -19.20 -8.59 -3.95
CA LEU A 396 -18.27 -9.54 -3.34
C LEU A 396 -17.63 -10.48 -4.37
N SER A 397 -18.40 -10.91 -5.39
CA SER A 397 -17.86 -11.73 -6.48
C SER A 397 -16.81 -10.99 -7.32
N GLN A 398 -17.01 -9.69 -7.55
CA GLN A 398 -16.10 -8.82 -8.29
C GLN A 398 -14.77 -8.63 -7.56
N LEU A 399 -14.84 -8.46 -6.24
CA LEU A 399 -13.67 -8.27 -5.39
C LEU A 399 -12.89 -9.56 -5.21
N GLU A 400 -13.59 -10.68 -5.04
CA GLU A 400 -12.97 -12.01 -4.95
C GLU A 400 -12.26 -12.41 -6.25
N SER A 401 -12.87 -12.10 -7.40
CA SER A 401 -12.27 -12.39 -8.70
C SER A 401 -11.21 -11.37 -9.14
N GLY A 402 -11.09 -10.24 -8.43
CA GLY A 402 -10.24 -9.12 -8.85
C GLY A 402 -10.62 -8.51 -10.20
N SER A 403 -11.86 -8.72 -10.68
CA SER A 403 -12.30 -8.35 -12.02
C SER A 403 -13.65 -7.62 -12.01
N VAL A 404 -13.73 -6.56 -12.82
CA VAL A 404 -14.95 -5.76 -13.05
C VAL A 404 -16.07 -6.57 -13.73
N TRP A 405 -15.76 -7.73 -14.29
CA TRP A 405 -16.73 -8.61 -14.96
C TRP A 405 -17.03 -9.88 -14.17
N GLY A 406 -16.46 -10.05 -12.98
CA GLY A 406 -16.69 -11.21 -12.12
C GLY A 406 -18.05 -11.19 -11.44
N VAL A 407 -19.13 -11.38 -12.20
CA VAL A 407 -20.52 -11.23 -11.73
C VAL A 407 -20.88 -12.22 -10.61
N LEU A 408 -20.50 -13.50 -10.75
CA LEU A 408 -20.74 -14.53 -9.73
C LEU A 408 -19.49 -15.39 -9.59
N SER A 409 -18.88 -15.38 -8.41
CA SER A 409 -17.75 -16.25 -8.10
C SER A 409 -18.23 -17.54 -7.41
N PRO A 410 -17.73 -18.72 -7.82
CA PRO A 410 -18.09 -20.00 -7.19
C PRO A 410 -17.94 -20.04 -5.66
N PRO A 411 -16.88 -19.49 -5.02
CA PRO A 411 -16.76 -19.52 -3.56
C PRO A 411 -17.89 -18.76 -2.88
N ILE A 412 -18.25 -17.57 -3.37
CA ILE A 412 -19.32 -16.75 -2.78
C ILE A 412 -20.67 -17.44 -2.92
N VAL A 413 -20.99 -17.99 -4.09
CA VAL A 413 -22.24 -18.75 -4.30
C VAL A 413 -22.32 -19.96 -3.38
N ARG A 414 -21.20 -20.67 -3.14
CA ARG A 414 -21.15 -21.79 -2.20
C ARG A 414 -21.49 -21.35 -0.77
N THR A 415 -21.05 -20.17 -0.34
CA THR A 415 -21.40 -19.65 1.00
C THR A 415 -22.89 -19.40 1.17
N LEU A 416 -23.62 -19.07 0.09
CA LEU A 416 -25.06 -18.86 0.13
C LEU A 416 -25.80 -20.15 0.51
N SER A 417 -25.38 -21.28 -0.06
CA SER A 417 -25.92 -22.60 0.27
C SER A 417 -25.43 -23.14 1.61
N ARG A 418 -24.17 -22.86 2.00
CA ARG A 418 -23.55 -23.44 3.21
C ARG A 418 -23.99 -22.70 4.48
N PHE A 419 -24.17 -21.38 4.41
CA PHE A 419 -24.47 -20.52 5.56
C PHE A 419 -25.70 -19.60 5.31
N PRO A 420 -26.88 -20.15 4.97
CA PRO A 420 -28.04 -19.34 4.57
C PRO A 420 -28.55 -18.42 5.68
N LEU A 421 -28.52 -18.86 6.94
CA LEU A 421 -28.95 -18.04 8.08
C LEU A 421 -28.08 -16.78 8.26
N ARG A 422 -26.79 -16.83 7.90
CA ARG A 422 -25.90 -15.67 7.98
C ARG A 422 -26.23 -14.64 6.90
N TRP A 423 -26.55 -15.09 5.70
CA TRP A 423 -27.04 -14.23 4.62
C TRP A 423 -28.40 -13.60 4.96
N ILE A 424 -29.34 -14.39 5.48
CA ILE A 424 -30.65 -13.87 5.93
C ILE A 424 -30.47 -12.80 7.01
N ALA A 425 -29.60 -13.04 8.00
CA ALA A 425 -29.30 -12.07 9.05
C ALA A 425 -28.66 -10.79 8.49
N PHE A 426 -27.76 -10.90 7.50
CA PHE A 426 -27.17 -9.75 6.82
C PHE A 426 -28.22 -8.93 6.05
N TYR A 427 -29.10 -9.59 5.30
CA TYR A 427 -30.18 -8.92 4.58
C TYR A 427 -31.15 -8.24 5.55
N ALA A 428 -31.66 -8.96 6.55
CA ALA A 428 -32.53 -8.39 7.57
C ALA A 428 -31.92 -7.15 8.25
N LEU A 429 -30.60 -7.15 8.46
CA LEU A 429 -29.87 -6.02 9.05
C LEU A 429 -29.65 -4.86 8.05
N SER A 430 -29.35 -5.15 6.80
CA SER A 430 -29.03 -4.13 5.78
C SER A 430 -30.28 -3.43 5.24
N TYR A 431 -31.45 -4.07 5.27
CA TYR A 431 -32.71 -3.49 4.79
C TYR A 431 -33.04 -2.12 5.41
N PRO A 432 -33.16 -1.96 6.75
CA PRO A 432 -33.46 -0.65 7.33
C PRO A 432 -32.33 0.36 7.14
N LEU A 433 -31.10 -0.11 6.91
CA LEU A 433 -29.93 0.74 6.71
C LEU A 433 -29.92 1.38 5.32
N VAL A 434 -30.27 0.64 4.27
CA VAL A 434 -30.21 1.11 2.87
C VAL A 434 -31.58 1.52 2.35
N CYS A 435 -32.58 0.65 2.49
CA CYS A 435 -33.91 0.89 1.94
C CYS A 435 -34.64 2.01 2.70
N GLY A 436 -34.51 2.06 4.02
CA GLY A 436 -35.18 3.06 4.86
C GLY A 436 -34.86 4.51 4.49
N PRO A 437 -33.57 4.93 4.49
CA PRO A 437 -33.20 6.30 4.10
C PRO A 437 -33.55 6.63 2.64
N TRP A 438 -33.45 5.65 1.73
CA TRP A 438 -33.75 5.89 0.32
C TRP A 438 -35.26 6.08 0.08
N GLU A 439 -36.10 5.25 0.68
CA GLU A 439 -37.56 5.41 0.63
C GLU A 439 -37.99 6.74 1.25
N LEU A 440 -37.36 7.14 2.36
CA LEU A 440 -37.62 8.43 2.99
C LEU A 440 -37.22 9.61 2.08
N VAL A 441 -36.10 9.52 1.36
CA VAL A 441 -35.69 10.51 0.36
C VAL A 441 -36.72 10.60 -0.77
N ALA A 442 -37.16 9.45 -1.31
CA ALA A 442 -38.15 9.42 -2.38
C ALA A 442 -39.50 10.04 -1.94
N GLU A 443 -39.96 9.69 -0.74
CA GLU A 443 -41.21 10.21 -0.16
C GLU A 443 -41.13 11.71 0.10
N VAL A 444 -40.02 12.19 0.65
CA VAL A 444 -39.81 13.62 0.90
C VAL A 444 -39.68 14.41 -0.40
N ALA A 445 -39.01 13.86 -1.40
CA ALA A 445 -38.91 14.48 -2.72
C ALA A 445 -40.27 14.58 -3.43
N ALA A 446 -41.17 13.61 -3.22
CA ALA A 446 -42.50 13.60 -3.82
C ALA A 446 -43.51 14.50 -3.08
N ASN A 447 -43.52 14.47 -1.74
CA ASN A 447 -44.66 14.92 -0.94
C ASN A 447 -44.34 16.00 0.09
N ARG A 448 -43.07 16.42 0.24
CA ARG A 448 -42.64 17.37 1.29
C ARG A 448 -41.80 18.50 0.72
N SER A 449 -41.50 19.48 1.58
CA SER A 449 -40.68 20.61 1.17
C SER A 449 -39.25 20.18 0.87
N MET A 450 -38.71 20.72 -0.23
CA MET A 450 -37.34 20.57 -0.71
C MET A 450 -36.26 20.94 0.34
N LYS A 451 -36.63 21.51 1.49
CA LYS A 451 -35.70 21.82 2.57
C LYS A 451 -35.28 20.58 3.36
N TRP A 452 -36.11 19.53 3.37
CA TRP A 452 -35.82 18.33 4.15
C TRP A 452 -34.63 17.52 3.59
N MET A 453 -34.29 17.60 2.30
CA MET A 453 -33.14 16.81 1.83
C MET A 453 -31.79 17.36 2.30
N TYR A 454 -31.69 18.58 2.83
CA TYR A 454 -30.47 19.02 3.52
C TYR A 454 -30.12 18.12 4.70
N ALA A 455 -31.13 17.56 5.37
CA ALA A 455 -30.93 16.58 6.44
C ALA A 455 -30.84 15.14 5.90
N LEU A 456 -31.53 14.81 4.82
CA LEU A 456 -31.55 13.45 4.29
C LEU A 456 -30.29 13.07 3.50
N ILE A 457 -29.65 14.00 2.80
CA ILE A 457 -28.37 13.75 2.10
C ILE A 457 -27.31 13.21 3.08
N PRO A 458 -26.95 13.91 4.17
CA PRO A 458 -25.95 13.40 5.11
C PRO A 458 -26.38 12.10 5.78
N LEU A 459 -27.68 11.91 6.05
CA LEU A 459 -28.22 10.67 6.61
C LEU A 459 -28.08 9.49 5.64
N SER A 460 -28.36 9.69 4.35
CA SER A 460 -28.22 8.66 3.32
C SER A 460 -26.75 8.27 3.10
N LEU A 461 -25.83 9.25 3.13
CA LEU A 461 -24.39 9.02 3.06
C LEU A 461 -23.89 8.26 4.28
N PHE A 462 -24.34 8.64 5.48
CA PHE A 462 -24.03 7.92 6.72
C PHE A 462 -24.44 6.45 6.63
N ALA A 463 -25.65 6.20 6.12
CA ALA A 463 -26.18 4.86 5.99
C ALA A 463 -25.43 4.03 4.93
N THR A 464 -25.07 4.65 3.80
CA THR A 464 -24.30 4.00 2.71
C THR A 464 -22.88 3.63 3.16
N ILE A 465 -22.19 4.52 3.89
CA ILE A 465 -20.87 4.24 4.46
C ILE A 465 -20.97 3.10 5.49
N THR A 466 -21.98 3.15 6.35
CA THR A 466 -22.20 2.09 7.35
C THR A 466 -22.55 0.76 6.67
N TYR A 467 -23.24 0.79 5.54
CA TYR A 467 -23.55 -0.41 4.75
C TYR A 467 -22.28 -1.07 4.21
N ALA A 468 -21.36 -0.31 3.60
CA ALA A 468 -20.08 -0.84 3.13
C ALA A 468 -19.29 -1.49 4.27
N ARG A 469 -19.29 -0.88 5.47
CA ARG A 469 -18.68 -1.47 6.66
C ARG A 469 -19.33 -2.80 7.05
N VAL A 470 -20.66 -2.87 7.09
CA VAL A 470 -21.41 -4.09 7.45
C VAL A 470 -21.15 -5.21 6.43
N LEU A 471 -21.14 -4.88 5.14
CA LEU A 471 -20.87 -5.85 4.07
C LEU A 471 -19.46 -6.43 4.18
N GLY A 472 -18.44 -5.62 4.46
CA GLY A 472 -17.08 -6.11 4.61
C GLY A 472 -16.91 -6.96 5.88
N LEU A 473 -17.53 -6.57 7.00
CA LEU A 473 -17.56 -7.41 8.20
C LEU A 473 -18.30 -8.74 7.97
N HIS A 474 -19.33 -8.75 7.11
CA HIS A 474 -20.02 -9.97 6.72
C HIS A 474 -19.09 -10.90 5.92
N ALA A 475 -18.36 -10.36 4.94
CA ALA A 475 -17.37 -11.12 4.17
C ALA A 475 -16.31 -11.76 5.06
N TRP A 476 -15.78 -11.00 6.03
CA TRP A 476 -14.82 -11.52 7.02
C TRP A 476 -15.37 -12.70 7.83
N VAL A 477 -16.64 -12.60 8.27
CA VAL A 477 -17.29 -13.69 9.01
C VAL A 477 -17.50 -14.92 8.12
N LEU A 478 -17.92 -14.74 6.86
CA LEU A 478 -18.10 -15.87 5.94
C LEU A 478 -16.79 -16.62 5.71
N GLU A 479 -15.69 -15.90 5.50
CA GLU A 479 -14.36 -16.50 5.31
C GLU A 479 -13.91 -17.27 6.56
N SER A 480 -14.12 -16.70 7.76
CA SER A 480 -13.76 -17.37 9.01
C SER A 480 -14.53 -18.67 9.25
N LEU A 481 -15.83 -18.69 8.88
CA LEU A 481 -16.67 -19.87 9.01
C LEU A 481 -16.24 -20.95 8.02
N ASP A 482 -15.94 -20.57 6.78
CA ASP A 482 -15.50 -21.52 5.76
C ASP A 482 -14.17 -22.18 6.16
N ARG A 483 -13.20 -21.40 6.65
CA ARG A 483 -11.94 -21.93 7.22
C ARG A 483 -12.19 -22.90 8.38
N SER A 484 -12.98 -22.50 9.37
CA SER A 484 -13.28 -23.36 10.54
C SER A 484 -13.94 -24.69 10.15
N SER A 485 -14.73 -24.68 9.07
CA SER A 485 -15.41 -25.86 8.57
C SER A 485 -14.52 -26.77 7.71
N ALA A 486 -13.44 -26.23 7.12
CA ALA A 486 -12.41 -26.99 6.43
C ALA A 486 -11.46 -27.66 7.44
N ASP A 487 -11.06 -26.92 8.48
CA ASP A 487 -10.23 -27.46 9.56
C ASP A 487 -10.93 -28.63 10.29
N ALA A 488 -12.25 -28.54 10.47
CA ALA A 488 -13.04 -29.62 11.06
C ALA A 488 -13.12 -30.87 10.15
N SER A 489 -13.17 -30.70 8.83
CA SER A 489 -13.20 -31.84 7.89
C SER A 489 -11.85 -32.51 7.71
N ASP A 490 -10.74 -31.80 7.93
CA ASP A 490 -9.39 -32.36 7.86
C ASP A 490 -8.99 -33.10 9.15
N SER A 491 -9.72 -32.85 10.25
CA SER A 491 -9.50 -33.53 11.53
C SER A 491 -10.29 -34.83 11.72
N ASP A 492 -11.27 -35.09 10.86
CA ASP A 492 -12.09 -36.32 10.81
C ASP A 492 -11.56 -37.27 9.72
#